data_AF-A0A0Q7G9M5-F1
#
_entry.id   AF-A0A0Q7G9M5-F1
#
_cell.length_a   1.000
_cell.length_b   1.000
_cell.length_c   1.000
_cell.angle_alpha   90.00
_cell.angle_beta   90.00
_cell.angle_gamma   90.00
#
_symmetry.space_group_name_H-M   'P 1'
#
loop_
_entity.id
_entity.type
_entity.pdbx_description
1 polymer ?
#
loop_
_entity_poly.entity_id
_entity_poly.type
_entity_poly.pdbx_seq_one_letter_code
_entity_poly.pdbx_strand_id
1 'polypeptide(L)' 'MTISDNGIGFADEYKERIFEVFQRLNTESEFSGTGIGLAILKKIVENHKGVITAHSEKGNGATFEIYLPEL' A
#
# COMPACT_ATOMS: atom_id res chain seq x y z
N MET A 1 8.79 -8.78 -6.26
CA MET A 1 8.77 -7.54 -7.06
C MET A 1 8.67 -6.37 -6.09
N THR A 2 9.46 -5.32 -6.30
CA THR A 2 9.51 -4.17 -5.39
C THR A 2 9.23 -2.89 -6.17
N ILE A 3 8.37 -2.02 -5.62
CA ILE A 3 8.01 -0.73 -6.20
C ILE A 3 8.19 0.33 -5.11
N SER A 4 8.92 1.40 -5.41
CA SER A 4 9.12 2.52 -4.48
C SER A 4 8.63 3.82 -5.09
N ASP A 5 8.04 4.67 -4.25
CA ASP A 5 7.70 6.05 -4.57
C ASP A 5 8.48 7.05 -3.70
N ASN A 6 8.39 8.32 -4.05
CA ASN A 6 8.98 9.45 -3.34
C ASN A 6 7.88 10.37 -2.75
N GLY A 7 6.72 9.80 -2.43
CA GLY A 7 5.59 10.53 -1.86
C GLY A 7 5.80 10.92 -0.41
N ILE A 8 4.71 11.31 0.26
CA ILE A 8 4.76 11.77 1.65
C ILE A 8 5.01 10.66 2.68
N GLY A 9 4.91 9.40 2.25
CA GLY A 9 5.03 8.23 3.11
C GLY A 9 3.95 8.14 4.21
N PHE A 10 4.11 7.17 5.10
CA PHE A 10 3.26 6.90 6.25
C PHE A 10 4.06 6.24 7.38
N ALA A 11 3.53 6.25 8.60
CA ALA A 11 4.16 5.57 9.73
C ALA A 11 3.95 4.06 9.64
N ASP A 12 4.96 3.26 10.01
CA ASP A 12 4.95 1.78 9.90
C ASP A 12 3.75 1.12 10.59
N GLU A 13 3.20 1.75 11.65
CA GLU A 13 1.98 1.30 12.35
C GLU A 13 0.76 1.18 11.42
N TYR A 14 0.75 1.88 10.28
CA TYR A 14 -0.34 1.83 9.32
C TYR A 14 -0.15 0.82 8.19
N LYS A 15 0.97 0.07 8.14
CA LYS A 15 1.31 -0.81 7.00
C LYS A 15 0.26 -1.86 6.66
N GLU A 16 -0.53 -2.32 7.63
CA GLU A 16 -1.64 -3.23 7.38
C GLU A 16 -2.92 -2.47 7.00
N ARG A 17 -3.16 -1.34 7.68
CA ARG A 17 -4.37 -0.54 7.55
C ARG A 17 -4.48 0.16 6.18
N ILE A 18 -3.36 0.46 5.52
CA ILE A 18 -3.35 1.04 4.15
C ILE A 18 -3.99 0.14 3.09
N PHE A 19 -4.13 -1.16 3.36
CA PHE A 19 -4.76 -2.10 2.45
C PHE A 19 -6.25 -2.34 2.75
N GLU A 20 -6.82 -1.70 3.78
CA GLU A 20 -8.24 -1.78 4.06
C GLU A 20 -9.05 -0.84 3.15
N VAL A 21 -10.27 -1.26 2.81
CA VAL A 21 -11.15 -0.48 1.93
C VAL A 21 -11.59 0.80 2.64
N PHE A 22 -11.56 1.94 1.92
CA PHE A 22 -11.93 3.26 2.42
C PHE A 22 -11.03 3.82 3.54
N GLN A 23 -9.92 3.16 3.87
CA GLN A 23 -8.93 3.75 4.77
C GLN A 23 -8.08 4.78 4.03
N ARG A 24 -8.03 5.98 4.60
CA ARG A 24 -7.18 7.07 4.15
C ARG A 24 -6.38 7.57 5.35
N LEU A 25 -5.07 7.66 5.18
CA LEU A 25 -4.19 8.22 6.22
C LEU A 25 -4.13 9.74 6.17
N ASN A 26 -4.42 10.34 5.00
CA ASN A 26 -4.42 11.78 4.80
C ASN A 26 -5.82 12.26 4.43
N THR A 27 -6.17 13.44 4.93
CA THR A 27 -7.48 14.06 4.71
C THR A 27 -7.68 14.47 3.26
N GLU A 28 -8.94 14.49 2.84
CA GLU A 28 -9.38 14.69 1.47
C GLU A 28 -8.92 16.01 0.82
N SER A 29 -8.53 16.98 1.64
CA SER A 29 -7.97 18.27 1.22
C SER A 29 -6.59 18.18 0.57
N GLU A 30 -5.80 17.12 0.85
CA GLU A 30 -4.41 17.03 0.39
C GLU A 30 -4.24 16.14 -0.85
N PHE A 31 -5.07 15.10 -1.02
CA PHE A 31 -4.95 14.16 -2.13
C PHE A 31 -6.33 13.61 -2.56
N SER A 32 -6.65 13.74 -3.85
CA SER A 32 -7.87 13.17 -4.44
C SER A 32 -7.76 11.64 -4.56
N GLY A 33 -8.86 10.94 -4.29
CA GLY A 33 -8.92 9.47 -4.41
C GLY A 33 -9.95 8.83 -3.49
N THR A 34 -10.40 7.64 -3.85
CA THR A 34 -11.42 6.87 -3.12
C THR A 34 -10.84 5.98 -2.02
N GLY A 35 -9.50 5.86 -1.93
CA GLY A 35 -8.83 4.98 -0.96
C GLY A 35 -9.03 3.48 -1.24
N ILE A 36 -9.38 3.09 -2.47
CA ILE A 36 -9.63 1.67 -2.82
C ILE A 36 -8.46 0.98 -3.52
N GLY A 37 -7.49 1.75 -4.06
CA GLY A 37 -6.45 1.22 -4.94
C GLY A 37 -5.59 0.14 -4.30
N LEU A 38 -5.08 0.39 -3.09
CA LEU A 38 -4.26 -0.57 -2.36
C LEU A 38 -5.06 -1.79 -1.89
N ALA A 39 -6.33 -1.63 -1.53
CA ALA A 39 -7.21 -2.74 -1.21
C ALA A 39 -7.43 -3.67 -2.42
N ILE A 40 -7.61 -3.09 -3.62
CA ILE A 40 -7.69 -3.85 -4.87
C ILE A 40 -6.37 -4.58 -5.14
N LEU A 41 -5.23 -3.90 -4.97
CA LEU A 41 -3.90 -4.49 -5.16
C LEU A 41 -3.70 -5.71 -4.25
N LYS A 42 -4.00 -5.58 -2.94
CA LYS A 42 -3.95 -6.70 -1.99
C LYS A 42 -4.81 -7.86 -2.45
N LYS A 43 -6.06 -7.59 -2.88
CA LYS A 43 -6.95 -8.64 -3.37
C LYS A 43 -6.42 -9.35 -4.61
N ILE A 44 -5.81 -8.62 -5.55
CA ILE A 44 -5.19 -9.21 -6.74
C ILE A 44 -4.05 -10.13 -6.33
N VAL A 45 -3.14 -9.67 -5.46
CA VAL A 45 -1.99 -10.47 -5.01
C VAL A 45 -2.45 -11.73 -4.25
N GLU A 46 -3.41 -11.60 -3.34
CA GLU A 46 -4.01 -12.72 -2.60
C GLU A 46 -4.66 -13.75 -3.53
N ASN A 47 -5.37 -13.29 -4.59
CA ASN A 47 -5.98 -14.19 -5.58
C ASN A 47 -4.93 -15.01 -6.36
N HIS A 48 -3.70 -14.49 -6.48
CA HIS A 48 -2.56 -15.22 -7.06
C HIS A 48 -1.79 -16.04 -6.00
N LYS A 49 -2.37 -16.22 -4.80
CA LYS A 49 -1.72 -16.89 -3.65
C LYS A 49 -0.41 -16.21 -3.22
N GLY A 50 -0.27 -14.93 -3.52
CA GLY A 50 0.87 -14.12 -3.15
C GLY A 50 0.70 -13.38 -1.83
N VAL A 51 1.72 -12.62 -1.49
CA VAL A 51 1.78 -11.73 -0.33
C VAL A 51 2.20 -10.35 -0.80
N ILE A 52 1.57 -9.31 -0.24
CA ILE A 52 2.01 -7.93 -0.39
C ILE A 52 2.32 -7.34 0.98
N THR A 53 3.44 -6.63 1.08
CA THR A 53 3.83 -5.84 2.26
C THR A 53 4.19 -4.43 1.82
N ALA A 54 4.23 -3.51 2.78
CA ALA A 54 4.72 -2.16 2.55
C ALA A 54 5.53 -1.65 3.73
N HIS A 55 6.52 -0.84 3.42
CA HIS A 55 7.35 -0.13 4.37
C HIS A 55 7.43 1.33 3.95
N SER A 56 7.37 2.24 4.92
CA SER A 56 7.38 3.65 4.65
C SER A 56 7.92 4.43 5.84
N GLU A 57 8.49 5.59 5.54
CA GLU A 57 8.85 6.59 6.52
C GLU A 57 8.26 7.93 6.09
N LYS A 58 7.66 8.67 7.03
CA LYS A 58 7.04 9.95 6.74
C LYS A 58 8.06 10.93 6.15
N GLY A 59 7.78 11.45 4.96
CA GLY A 59 8.66 12.34 4.20
C GLY A 59 9.61 11.65 3.22
N ASN A 60 9.72 10.31 3.26
CA ASN A 60 10.68 9.54 2.46
C ASN A 60 9.99 8.58 1.46
N GLY A 61 8.69 8.74 1.23
CA GLY A 61 7.92 7.86 0.34
C GLY A 61 7.60 6.49 0.94
N ALA A 62 7.09 5.61 0.10
CA ALA A 62 6.76 4.23 0.46
C ALA A 62 7.39 3.22 -0.51
N THR A 63 7.64 2.02 0.00
CA THR A 63 8.09 0.86 -0.77
C THR A 63 7.13 -0.29 -0.55
N PHE A 64 6.67 -0.88 -1.65
CA PHE A 64 5.74 -1.99 -1.71
C PHE A 64 6.45 -3.23 -2.24
N GLU A 65 6.32 -4.35 -1.55
CA GLU A 65 6.94 -5.61 -1.92
C GLU A 65 5.86 -6.66 -2.17
N ILE A 66 5.92 -7.27 -3.35
CA ILE A 66 4.97 -8.28 -3.81
C ILE A 66 5.72 -9.59 -4.02
N TYR A 67 5.27 -10.63 -3.34
CA TYR A 67 5.77 -11.99 -3.44
C TYR A 67 4.68 -12.85 -4.10
N LEU A 68 5.01 -13.49 -5.22
CA LEU A 68 4.12 -14.44 -5.88
C LEU A 68 4.78 -15.82 -5.83
N PRO A 69 4.02 -16.91 -5.66
CA PRO A 69 4.58 -18.27 -5.73
C PRO A 69 5.22 -18.52 -7.11
N GLU A 70 6.33 -19.24 -7.12
CA GLU A 70 6.87 -19.80 -8.36
C GLU A 70 6.02 -21.01 -8.80
N LEU A 71 5.94 -21.23 -10.11
CA LEU A 71 5.20 -22.33 -10.74
C LEU A 71 5.93 -23.68 -10.59
#